data_AF-M1PR65-F1
#
_entry.id   AF-M1PR65-F1
#
_cell.length_a   1.000
_cell.length_b   1.000
_cell.length_c   1.000
_cell.angle_alpha   90.00
_cell.angle_beta   90.00
_cell.angle_gamma   90.00
#
_symmetry.space_group_name_H-M   'P 1'
#
loop_
_entity.id
_entity.type
_entity.pdbx_description
1 polymer ?
#
loop_
_entity_poly.entity_id
_entity_poly.type
_entity_poly.pdbx_seq_one_letter_code
_entity_poly.pdbx_strand_id
1 'polypeptide(L)'
;AYIFGYTFINNFFIYSHKRSKDLLLLVPFLIFISKTLLSGGRLDIIKILIAYVVMAYIQQKRKVGWDKVISHKYMRLGFVGLIAGIPTFYYSLFLSGRSTTRTVFESISTYLGGSIQHFNQYIQNPIGVAEVFGDESF
;
A
#
# COMPACT_ATOMS: atom_id res chain seq x y z
N ALA A 1 -9.57 5.19 -6.47
CA ALA A 1 -9.49 4.78 -5.05
C ALA A 1 -8.92 5.89 -4.15
N TYR A 2 -7.77 6.52 -4.48
CA TYR A 2 -7.12 7.55 -3.65
C TYR A 2 -8.03 8.70 -3.16
N ILE A 3 -8.72 9.42 -4.06
CA ILE A 3 -9.60 10.55 -3.68
C ILE A 3 -10.78 10.08 -2.81
N PHE A 4 -11.38 8.94 -3.15
CA PHE A 4 -12.47 8.35 -2.37
C PHE A 4 -12.02 7.96 -0.96
N GLY A 5 -10.84 7.36 -0.85
CA GLY A 5 -10.20 7.07 0.44
C GLY A 5 -9.90 8.34 1.24
N TYR A 6 -9.37 9.38 0.61
CA TYR A 6 -9.16 10.68 1.24
C TYR A 6 -10.46 11.23 1.84
N THR A 7 -11.54 11.27 1.07
CA THR A 7 -12.85 11.78 1.52
C THR A 7 -13.44 10.90 2.62
N PHE A 8 -13.33 9.58 2.48
CA PHE A 8 -13.78 8.63 3.50
C PHE A 8 -13.06 8.86 4.84
N ILE A 9 -11.73 8.97 4.80
CA ILE A 9 -10.93 9.19 6.02
C ILE A 9 -11.32 10.50 6.69
N ASN A 10 -11.47 11.58 5.92
CA ASN A 10 -11.85 12.88 6.43
C ASN A 10 -13.22 12.85 7.13
N ASN A 11 -14.24 12.31 6.45
CA ASN A 11 -15.61 12.34 6.95
C ASN A 11 -15.83 11.35 8.10
N PHE A 12 -15.28 10.15 7.99
CA PHE A 12 -15.55 9.05 8.91
C PHE A 12 -14.62 9.06 10.14
N PHE A 13 -13.31 9.25 9.94
CA PHE A 13 -12.33 9.15 11.02
C PHE A 13 -11.94 10.50 11.65
N ILE A 14 -11.84 11.57 10.85
CA ILE A 14 -11.33 12.87 11.33
C ILE A 14 -12.47 13.71 11.92
N TYR A 15 -13.57 13.86 11.20
CA TYR A 15 -14.72 14.67 11.64
C TYR A 15 -15.90 13.86 12.20
N SER A 16 -15.86 12.51 12.11
CA SER A 16 -16.87 11.60 12.68
C SER A 16 -18.32 11.92 12.30
N HIS A 17 -18.56 12.42 11.08
CA HIS A 17 -19.93 12.66 10.60
C HIS A 17 -20.71 11.36 10.35
N LYS A 18 -20.01 10.21 10.25
CA LYS A 18 -20.51 8.81 10.19
C LYS A 18 -21.81 8.66 9.38
N ARG A 19 -21.90 9.28 8.21
CA ARG A 19 -23.08 9.15 7.36
C ARG A 19 -23.01 7.81 6.65
N SER A 20 -24.11 7.07 6.60
CA SER A 20 -24.17 5.77 5.91
C SER A 20 -23.75 5.86 4.44
N LYS A 21 -23.96 7.02 3.80
CA LYS A 21 -23.52 7.33 2.42
C LYS A 21 -21.99 7.34 2.27
N ASP A 22 -21.24 7.66 3.32
CA ASP A 22 -19.77 7.64 3.27
C ASP A 22 -19.24 6.21 3.10
N LEU A 23 -20.00 5.17 3.50
CA LEU A 23 -19.61 3.77 3.25
C LEU A 23 -19.54 3.43 1.76
N LEU A 24 -20.31 4.14 0.91
CA LEU A 24 -20.24 3.97 -0.55
C LEU A 24 -18.88 4.38 -1.11
N LEU A 25 -18.11 5.24 -0.41
CA LEU A 25 -16.76 5.64 -0.80
C LEU A 25 -15.75 4.48 -0.69
N LEU A 26 -16.11 3.38 -0.02
CA LEU A 26 -15.30 2.16 0.01
C LEU A 26 -15.45 1.31 -1.26
N VAL A 27 -16.53 1.49 -2.04
CA VAL A 27 -16.77 0.69 -3.26
C VAL A 27 -15.63 0.83 -4.27
N PRO A 28 -15.13 2.03 -4.61
CA PRO A 28 -13.98 2.17 -5.51
C PRO A 28 -12.68 1.57 -4.97
N PHE A 29 -12.54 1.45 -3.64
CA PHE A 29 -11.41 0.79 -3.01
C PHE A 29 -11.52 -0.73 -3.14
N LEU A 30 -12.70 -1.30 -2.93
CA LEU A 30 -12.95 -2.73 -3.13
C LEU A 30 -12.72 -3.14 -4.60
N ILE A 31 -13.25 -2.36 -5.56
CA ILE A 31 -13.01 -2.59 -6.99
C ILE A 31 -11.51 -2.54 -7.32
N PHE A 32 -10.79 -1.56 -6.75
CA PHE A 32 -9.34 -1.45 -6.93
C PHE A 32 -8.60 -2.68 -6.39
N ILE A 33 -8.94 -3.16 -5.18
CA ILE A 33 -8.37 -4.40 -4.63
C ILE A 33 -8.63 -5.58 -5.57
N SER A 34 -9.89 -5.78 -5.99
CA SER A 34 -10.26 -6.88 -6.89
C SER A 34 -9.46 -6.84 -8.20
N LYS A 35 -9.40 -5.68 -8.87
CA LYS A 35 -8.61 -5.50 -10.09
C LYS A 35 -7.13 -5.83 -9.85
N THR A 36 -6.59 -5.37 -8.73
CA THR A 36 -5.16 -5.51 -8.43
C THR A 36 -4.79 -6.96 -8.13
N LEU A 37 -5.64 -7.68 -7.38
CA LEU A 37 -5.50 -9.11 -7.13
C LEU A 37 -5.52 -9.92 -8.42
N LEU A 38 -6.43 -9.60 -9.35
CA LEU A 38 -6.53 -10.24 -10.66
C LEU A 38 -5.31 -9.97 -11.56
N SER A 39 -4.76 -8.75 -11.50
CA SER A 39 -3.57 -8.38 -12.29
C SER A 39 -2.26 -9.00 -11.80
N GLY A 40 -2.24 -9.62 -10.61
CA GLY A 40 -1.04 -10.13 -9.96
C GLY A 40 -0.12 -9.06 -9.35
N GLY A 41 -0.34 -7.77 -9.66
CA GLY A 41 0.44 -6.62 -9.17
C GLY A 41 0.07 -6.17 -7.74
N ARG A 42 0.29 -7.02 -6.75
CA ARG A 42 -0.19 -6.83 -5.36
C ARG A 42 0.50 -5.68 -4.60
N LEU A 43 1.60 -5.17 -5.13
CA LEU A 43 2.36 -4.07 -4.55
C LEU A 43 1.55 -2.77 -4.54
N ASP A 44 0.62 -2.60 -5.49
CA ASP A 44 -0.24 -1.40 -5.54
C ASP A 44 -1.28 -1.35 -4.40
N ILE A 45 -1.65 -2.51 -3.83
CA ILE A 45 -2.47 -2.58 -2.61
C ILE A 45 -1.67 -2.03 -1.42
N ILE A 46 -0.38 -2.37 -1.32
CA ILE A 46 0.49 -1.87 -0.26
C ILE A 46 0.67 -0.35 -0.40
N LYS A 47 0.94 0.14 -1.62
CA LYS A 47 1.09 1.58 -1.90
C LYS A 47 -0.15 2.37 -1.46
N ILE A 48 -1.35 1.92 -1.81
CA ILE A 48 -2.57 2.66 -1.45
C ILE A 48 -2.85 2.63 0.06
N LEU A 49 -2.54 1.52 0.75
CA LEU A 49 -2.68 1.43 2.20
C LEU A 49 -1.73 2.40 2.92
N ILE A 50 -0.46 2.44 2.49
CA ILE A 50 0.51 3.41 3.00
C ILE A 50 0.02 4.83 2.75
N ALA A 51 -0.46 5.11 1.53
CA ALA A 51 -1.00 6.42 1.18
C ALA A 51 -2.18 6.81 2.10
N TYR A 52 -3.08 5.89 2.43
CA TYR A 52 -4.18 6.14 3.36
C TYR A 52 -3.70 6.48 4.78
N VAL A 53 -2.65 5.81 5.28
CA VAL A 53 -2.05 6.15 6.58
C VAL A 53 -1.49 7.58 6.55
N VAL A 54 -0.75 7.93 5.50
CA VAL A 54 -0.19 9.28 5.31
C VAL A 54 -1.30 10.33 5.19
N MET A 55 -2.33 10.08 4.38
CA MET A 55 -3.47 10.98 4.24
C MET A 55 -4.19 11.19 5.58
N ALA A 56 -4.42 10.13 6.35
CA ALA A 56 -5.04 10.21 7.66
C ALA A 56 -4.22 11.05 8.65
N TYR A 57 -2.90 10.91 8.61
CA TYR A 57 -1.99 11.73 9.41
C TYR A 57 -2.06 13.22 9.01
N ILE A 58 -1.96 13.53 7.72
CA ILE A 58 -2.02 14.91 7.21
C ILE A 58 -3.36 15.56 7.55
N GLN A 59 -4.47 14.88 7.32
CA GLN A 59 -5.80 15.40 7.62
C GLN A 59 -6.01 15.65 9.11
N GLN A 60 -5.47 14.78 9.97
CA GLN A 60 -5.51 15.00 11.41
C GLN A 60 -4.70 16.23 11.82
N LYS A 61 -3.48 16.38 11.29
CA LYS A 61 -2.66 17.57 11.52
C LYS A 61 -3.34 18.84 11.06
N ARG A 62 -4.06 18.81 9.94
CA ARG A 62 -4.91 19.92 9.49
C ARG A 62 -5.99 20.29 10.51
N LYS A 63 -6.59 19.31 11.20
CA LYS A 63 -7.64 19.54 12.20
C LYS A 63 -7.11 20.11 13.52
N VAL A 64 -5.95 19.62 13.98
CA VAL A 64 -5.44 19.87 15.35
C VAL A 64 -4.26 20.83 15.44
N GLY A 65 -3.66 21.18 14.30
CA GLY A 65 -2.39 21.92 14.22
C GLY A 65 -1.17 21.00 14.05
N TRP A 66 -0.11 21.55 13.45
CA TRP A 66 1.15 20.83 13.21
C TRP A 66 2.04 20.75 14.45
N ASP A 67 1.85 21.66 15.39
CA ASP A 67 2.49 21.77 16.71
C ASP A 67 2.18 20.60 17.65
N LYS A 68 1.01 19.96 17.53
CA LYS A 68 0.60 18.88 18.44
C LYS A 68 1.17 17.52 18.06
N VAL A 69 1.85 16.84 18.97
CA VAL A 69 2.36 15.47 18.74
C VAL A 69 1.21 14.47 18.78
N ILE A 70 0.93 13.81 17.65
CA ILE A 70 -0.08 12.75 17.54
C ILE A 70 0.58 11.52 16.90
N SER A 71 1.69 11.03 17.47
CA SER A 71 2.40 9.88 16.88
C SER A 71 1.78 8.54 17.29
N HIS A 72 1.40 8.38 18.56
CA HIS A 72 1.10 7.06 19.12
C HIS A 72 -0.12 6.35 18.50
N LYS A 73 -1.20 7.09 18.18
CA LYS A 73 -2.40 6.52 17.54
C LYS A 73 -2.09 5.99 16.13
N TYR A 74 -1.33 6.75 15.34
CA TYR A 74 -0.97 6.36 13.96
C TYR A 74 0.15 5.32 13.93
N MET A 75 1.08 5.34 14.89
CA MET A 75 2.05 4.27 15.08
C MET A 75 1.34 2.95 15.40
N ARG A 76 0.36 2.95 16.31
CA ARG A 76 -0.45 1.76 16.59
C ARG A 76 -1.22 1.31 15.36
N LEU A 77 -1.84 2.22 14.61
CA LEU A 77 -2.56 1.89 13.38
C LEU A 77 -1.63 1.28 12.32
N GLY A 78 -0.44 1.86 12.13
CA GLY A 78 0.57 1.33 11.21
C GLY A 78 1.09 -0.03 11.64
N PHE A 79 1.32 -0.23 12.94
CA PHE A 79 1.76 -1.52 13.50
C PHE A 79 0.71 -2.61 13.34
N VAL A 80 -0.56 -2.30 13.64
CA VAL A 80 -1.69 -3.22 13.38
C VAL A 80 -1.81 -3.49 11.88
N GLY A 81 -1.64 -2.47 11.04
CA GLY A 81 -1.62 -2.59 9.59
C GLY A 81 -0.50 -3.49 9.07
N LEU A 82 0.68 -3.47 9.69
CA LEU A 82 1.78 -4.37 9.37
C LEU A 82 1.45 -5.81 9.77
N ILE A 83 1.02 -6.03 11.01
CA ILE A 83 0.69 -7.37 11.52
C ILE A 83 -0.45 -8.01 10.73
N ALA A 84 -1.47 -7.23 10.35
CA ALA A 84 -2.60 -7.76 9.57
C ALA A 84 -2.29 -7.80 8.06
N GLY A 85 -1.55 -6.81 7.55
CA GLY A 85 -1.26 -6.66 6.13
C GLY A 85 -0.31 -7.70 5.60
N ILE A 86 0.71 -8.08 6.40
CA ILE A 86 1.70 -9.10 6.02
C ILE A 86 1.06 -10.47 5.73
N PRO A 87 0.25 -11.07 6.64
CA PRO A 87 -0.44 -12.31 6.36
C PRO A 87 -1.43 -12.18 5.21
N THR A 88 -2.20 -11.08 5.17
CA THR A 88 -3.17 -10.82 4.09
C THR A 88 -2.47 -10.80 2.72
N PHE A 89 -1.32 -10.15 2.64
CA PHE A 89 -0.49 -10.11 1.44
C PHE A 89 0.03 -11.50 1.06
N TYR A 90 0.56 -12.27 2.01
CA TYR A 90 1.02 -13.63 1.73
C TYR A 90 -0.11 -14.53 1.22
N TYR A 91 -1.25 -14.56 1.92
CA TYR A 91 -2.36 -15.43 1.56
C TYR A 91 -3.09 -15.00 0.28
N SER A 92 -2.97 -13.74 -0.11
CA SER A 92 -3.49 -13.28 -1.41
C SER A 92 -2.85 -14.00 -2.62
N LEU A 93 -1.71 -14.67 -2.44
CA LEU A 93 -1.14 -15.57 -3.43
C LEU A 93 -2.09 -16.73 -3.79
N PHE A 94 -2.68 -17.37 -2.79
CA PHE A 94 -3.60 -18.49 -2.99
C PHE A 94 -4.90 -18.03 -3.66
N LEU A 95 -5.36 -16.81 -3.37
CA LEU A 95 -6.50 -16.20 -4.07
C LEU A 95 -6.23 -16.01 -5.57
N SER A 96 -4.97 -15.87 -5.97
CA SER A 96 -4.59 -15.82 -7.40
C SER A 96 -4.42 -17.21 -8.05
N GLY A 97 -4.74 -18.30 -7.34
CA GLY A 97 -4.57 -19.67 -7.81
C GLY A 97 -3.11 -20.13 -7.86
N ARG A 98 -2.21 -19.43 -7.19
CA ARG A 98 -0.77 -19.73 -7.16
C ARG A 98 -0.38 -20.36 -5.83
N SER A 99 0.56 -21.30 -5.88
CA SER A 99 1.22 -21.86 -4.70
C SER A 99 2.66 -21.35 -4.60
N THR A 100 3.24 -21.44 -3.40
CA THR A 100 4.65 -21.09 -3.15
C THR A 100 5.26 -22.07 -2.17
N THR A 101 6.53 -22.37 -2.36
CA THR A 101 7.36 -23.05 -1.37
C THR A 101 8.01 -22.09 -0.38
N ARG A 102 8.01 -20.78 -0.69
CA ARG A 102 8.56 -19.73 0.17
C ARG A 102 7.68 -19.52 1.40
N THR A 103 8.31 -19.41 2.55
CA THR A 103 7.68 -18.98 3.79
C THR A 103 7.17 -17.54 3.71
N VAL A 104 6.35 -17.16 4.69
CA VAL A 104 5.86 -15.79 4.86
C VAL A 104 7.01 -14.79 4.96
N PHE A 105 8.03 -15.10 5.76
CA PHE A 105 9.20 -14.24 5.96
C PHE A 105 10.05 -14.07 4.71
N GLU A 106 10.32 -15.16 3.98
CA GLU A 106 11.06 -15.09 2.71
C GLU A 106 10.31 -14.27 1.66
N SER A 107 8.98 -14.42 1.61
CA SER A 107 8.14 -13.64 0.71
C SER A 107 8.25 -12.15 1.01
N ILE A 108 8.05 -11.73 2.26
CA ILE A 108 8.18 -10.32 2.65
C ILE A 108 9.58 -9.79 2.40
N SER A 109 10.60 -10.55 2.78
CA SER A 109 12.01 -10.14 2.62
C SER A 109 12.36 -9.94 1.14
N THR A 110 11.81 -10.78 0.25
CA THR A 110 11.96 -10.60 -1.20
C THR A 110 11.32 -9.29 -1.67
N TYR A 111 10.14 -8.91 -1.15
CA TYR A 111 9.49 -7.65 -1.53
C TYR A 111 10.14 -6.40 -0.92
N LEU A 112 10.64 -6.48 0.32
CA LEU A 112 11.29 -5.36 1.00
C LEU A 112 12.73 -5.14 0.51
N GLY A 113 13.49 -6.22 0.28
CA GLY A 113 14.88 -6.20 -0.16
C GLY A 113 15.07 -6.34 -1.68
N GLY A 114 13.99 -6.62 -2.42
CA GLY A 114 14.06 -6.91 -3.85
C GLY A 114 14.69 -5.80 -4.67
N SER A 115 14.45 -4.53 -4.33
CA SER A 115 15.07 -3.40 -5.02
C SER A 115 16.61 -3.43 -4.94
N ILE A 116 17.17 -3.77 -3.78
CA ILE A 116 18.63 -3.87 -3.58
C ILE A 116 19.18 -5.04 -4.40
N GLN A 117 18.49 -6.18 -4.37
CA GLN A 117 18.89 -7.36 -5.14
C GLN A 117 18.81 -7.11 -6.65
N HIS A 118 17.73 -6.48 -7.12
CA HIS A 118 17.54 -6.11 -8.52
C HIS A 118 18.56 -5.06 -8.98
N PHE A 119 18.89 -4.09 -8.12
CA PHE A 119 19.95 -3.13 -8.42
C PHE A 119 21.32 -3.82 -8.56
N ASN A 120 21.65 -4.74 -7.66
CA ASN A 120 22.88 -5.52 -7.78
C ASN A 120 22.90 -6.38 -9.05
N GLN A 121 21.77 -7.00 -9.42
CA GLN A 121 21.64 -7.76 -10.66
C GLN A 121 21.85 -6.88 -11.90
N TYR A 122 21.30 -5.67 -11.89
CA TYR A 122 21.48 -4.70 -12.96
C TYR A 122 22.95 -4.26 -13.11
N ILE A 123 23.68 -4.03 -12.00
CA ILE A 123 25.12 -3.72 -12.06
C ILE A 123 25.93 -4.91 -12.61
N GLN A 124 25.61 -6.13 -12.19
CA GLN A 124 26.36 -7.33 -12.59
C GLN A 124 26.09 -7.74 -14.03
N ASN A 125 24.86 -7.56 -14.52
CA ASN A 125 24.44 -7.87 -15.87
C ASN A 125 23.64 -6.69 -16.41
N PRO A 126 24.32 -5.61 -16.83
CA PRO A 126 23.63 -4.47 -17.41
C PRO A 126 22.94 -4.88 -18.70
N ILE A 127 21.77 -4.28 -18.93
CA ILE A 127 21.09 -4.38 -20.23
C ILE A 127 21.98 -3.72 -21.29
N GLY A 128 21.80 -4.08 -22.56
CA GLY A 128 22.56 -3.48 -23.67
C GLY A 128 22.44 -1.95 -23.70
N VAL A 129 23.35 -1.28 -24.41
CA VAL A 129 23.39 0.19 -24.48
C VAL A 129 22.02 0.73 -24.89
N ALA A 130 21.41 1.55 -24.03
CA ALA A 130 20.12 2.20 -24.33
C ALA A 130 20.23 2.99 -25.64
N GLU A 131 19.37 2.70 -26.60
CA GLU A 131 19.36 3.38 -27.90
C GLU A 131 18.53 4.66 -27.84
N VAL A 132 17.51 4.70 -26.97
CA VAL A 132 16.65 5.85 -26.77
C VAL A 132 16.48 6.21 -25.29
N PHE A 133 16.25 7.49 -25.03
CA PHE A 133 15.96 7.98 -23.70
C PHE A 133 14.68 7.34 -23.15
N GLY A 134 14.80 6.67 -21.99
CA GLY A 134 13.68 5.98 -21.35
C GLY A 134 13.62 4.48 -21.60
N ASP A 135 14.54 3.89 -22.40
CA ASP A 135 14.61 2.44 -22.63
C ASP A 135 14.70 1.60 -21.35
N GLU A 136 15.20 2.20 -20.26
CA GLU A 136 15.40 1.54 -18.97
C GLU A 136 14.33 1.92 -17.91
N SER A 137 13.30 2.67 -18.28
CA SER A 137 12.22 3.09 -17.37
C SER A 137 11.00 2.19 -17.48
N PHE A 138 10.74 1.38 -16.44
CA PHE A 138 9.62 0.42 -16.35
C PHE A 138 8.57 0.82 -15.30
#